data_AF-A0AAV7C7T8-F1
#
_entry.id   AF-A0AAV7C7T8-F1
#
_cell.length_a   1.000
_cell.length_b   1.000
_cell.length_c   1.000
_cell.angle_alpha   90.00
_cell.angle_beta   90.00
_cell.angle_gamma   90.00
#
_symmetry.space_group_name_H-M   'P 1'
#
loop_
_entity.id
_entity.type
_entity.pdbx_description
1 polymer ?
#
loop_
_entity_poly.entity_id
_entity_poly.type
_entity_poly.pdbx_seq_one_letter_code
_entity_poly.pdbx_strand_id
1 'polypeptide(L)'
;MEDINPSYYPATRAAGLAGDKINYDRGGPNRFMEVQGVTKARKEIIAGQGNKYNVEFAIKDSVNEQNPIQCTAEVLYPTNKQSAPNVTYKLQSEPQNNTTAKDQEFYNNMKHRSVPLAAEEIPDKDGNIAPDMKPIWYLALAASSFVKCQNATEDTYYRSVVIDSVKQVVRNDNALEFHFKTRIHQMTTQVIVYKIT
;
A
#
# COMPACT_ATOMS: atom_id res chain seq x y z
N MET A 1 0.59 27.32 -6.97
CA MET A 1 1.28 26.03 -6.77
C MET A 1 2.70 26.17 -7.30
N GLU A 2 3.71 25.85 -6.49
CA GLU A 2 5.15 25.98 -6.78
C GLU A 2 5.71 24.63 -7.24
N ASP A 3 6.54 24.62 -8.28
CA ASP A 3 7.26 23.42 -8.70
C ASP A 3 8.31 23.05 -7.64
N ILE A 4 8.33 21.78 -7.22
CA ILE A 4 9.32 21.25 -6.29
C ILE A 4 10.13 20.15 -6.97
N ASN A 5 11.36 19.93 -6.49
CA ASN A 5 12.21 18.89 -7.05
C ASN A 5 11.55 17.50 -6.89
N PRO A 6 11.28 16.76 -7.99
CA PRO A 6 10.56 15.49 -7.92
C PRO A 6 11.33 14.40 -7.16
N SER A 7 12.66 14.51 -7.06
CA SER A 7 13.49 13.56 -6.31
C SER A 7 13.58 13.86 -4.82
N TYR A 8 13.03 14.99 -4.34
CA TYR A 8 13.13 15.38 -2.94
C TYR A 8 12.04 14.75 -2.09
N TYR A 9 12.33 14.67 -0.78
CA TYR A 9 11.47 13.98 0.18
C TYR A 9 9.99 14.42 0.17
N PRO A 10 9.61 15.70 -0.05
CA PRO A 10 8.18 16.05 -0.06
C PRO A 10 7.45 15.39 -1.24
N ALA A 11 8.07 15.38 -2.41
CA ALA A 11 7.52 14.79 -3.63
C ALA A 11 7.43 13.26 -3.51
N THR A 12 8.52 12.61 -3.08
CA THR A 12 8.57 11.14 -2.98
C THR A 12 7.67 10.59 -1.88
N ARG A 13 7.49 11.32 -0.76
CA ARG A 13 6.52 10.95 0.29
C ARG A 13 5.07 11.10 -0.18
N ALA A 14 4.74 12.18 -0.86
CA ALA A 14 3.40 12.36 -1.45
C ALA A 14 3.08 11.26 -2.47
N ALA A 15 4.01 10.96 -3.38
CA ALA A 15 3.86 9.85 -4.32
C ALA A 15 3.77 8.48 -3.61
N GLY A 16 4.55 8.27 -2.55
CA GLY A 16 4.49 7.06 -1.74
C GLY A 16 3.10 6.85 -1.12
N LEU A 17 2.53 7.90 -0.52
CA LEU A 17 1.18 7.87 0.04
C LEU A 17 0.11 7.64 -1.05
N ALA A 18 0.27 8.25 -2.22
CA ALA A 18 -0.59 7.97 -3.37
C ALA A 18 -0.49 6.49 -3.81
N GLY A 19 0.72 5.91 -3.80
CA GLY A 19 0.94 4.49 -4.02
C GLY A 19 0.24 3.60 -3.00
N ASP A 20 0.27 3.96 -1.72
CA ASP A 20 -0.50 3.25 -0.68
C ASP A 20 -2.00 3.35 -0.95
N LYS A 21 -2.53 4.52 -1.32
CA LYS A 21 -3.97 4.66 -1.67
C LYS A 21 -4.35 3.76 -2.84
N ILE A 22 -3.51 3.70 -3.88
CA ILE A 22 -3.72 2.82 -5.03
C ILE A 22 -3.73 1.34 -4.61
N ASN A 23 -2.83 0.92 -3.73
CA ASN A 23 -2.79 -0.46 -3.23
C ASN A 23 -3.98 -0.79 -2.33
N TYR A 24 -4.48 0.15 -1.54
CA TYR A 24 -5.71 -0.05 -0.78
C TYR A 24 -6.92 -0.23 -1.71
N ASP A 25 -7.02 0.57 -2.76
CA ASP A 25 -8.17 0.53 -3.68
C ASP A 25 -8.12 -0.61 -4.70
N ARG A 26 -6.92 -1.01 -5.12
CA ARG A 26 -6.70 -1.89 -6.29
C ARG A 26 -5.71 -3.02 -6.06
N GLY A 27 -5.08 -3.08 -4.88
CA GLY A 27 -4.21 -4.18 -4.49
C GLY A 27 -4.99 -5.40 -4.03
N GLY A 28 -4.28 -6.51 -3.85
CA GLY A 28 -4.89 -7.75 -3.39
C GLY A 28 -3.90 -8.90 -3.36
N PRO A 29 -4.36 -10.13 -3.15
CA PRO A 29 -3.49 -11.30 -3.02
C PRO A 29 -2.61 -11.52 -4.26
N ASN A 30 -3.05 -11.12 -5.44
CA ASN A 30 -2.27 -11.28 -6.67
C ASN A 30 -1.85 -9.95 -7.30
N ARG A 31 -1.86 -8.83 -6.56
CA ARG A 31 -1.53 -7.51 -7.14
C ARG A 31 -0.91 -6.57 -6.12
N PHE A 32 0.24 -5.99 -6.48
CA PHE A 32 0.91 -4.95 -5.71
C PHE A 32 1.53 -3.90 -6.64
N MET A 33 1.09 -2.65 -6.47
CA MET A 33 1.49 -1.49 -7.26
C MET A 33 2.68 -0.79 -6.61
N GLU A 34 3.84 -0.89 -7.25
CA GLU A 34 5.07 -0.26 -6.80
C GLU A 34 5.27 1.11 -7.49
N VAL A 35 5.45 2.16 -6.69
CA VAL A 35 5.85 3.49 -7.17
C VAL A 35 7.28 3.44 -7.66
N GLN A 36 7.50 3.81 -8.92
CA GLN A 36 8.82 3.75 -9.57
C GLN A 36 9.62 5.03 -9.32
N GLY A 37 9.14 6.16 -9.85
CA GLY A 37 9.82 7.44 -9.75
C GLY A 37 8.88 8.60 -10.07
N VAL A 38 9.07 9.71 -9.35
CA VAL A 38 8.32 10.94 -9.55
C VAL A 38 8.96 11.71 -10.70
N THR A 39 8.14 12.14 -11.66
CA THR A 39 8.58 12.89 -12.83
C THR A 39 8.29 14.37 -12.68
N LYS A 40 7.20 14.73 -12.00
CA LYS A 40 6.87 16.12 -11.65
C LYS A 40 6.21 16.18 -10.29
N ALA A 41 6.45 17.28 -9.59
CA ALA A 41 5.82 17.53 -8.31
C ALA A 41 5.62 19.04 -8.11
N ARG A 42 4.46 19.39 -7.57
CA ARG A 42 4.11 20.76 -7.21
C ARG A 42 3.50 20.81 -5.82
N LYS A 43 3.75 21.88 -5.08
CA LYS A 43 3.20 22.13 -3.75
C LYS A 43 2.36 23.40 -3.74
N GLU A 44 1.24 23.37 -3.01
CA GLU A 44 0.43 24.54 -2.69
C GLU A 44 0.06 24.50 -1.21
N ILE A 45 0.18 25.66 -0.57
CA ILE A 45 -0.29 25.85 0.80
C ILE A 45 -1.71 26.41 0.69
N ILE A 46 -2.70 25.67 1.19
CA ILE A 46 -4.10 26.08 1.18
C ILE A 46 -4.45 26.57 2.59
N ALA A 47 -4.72 27.87 2.71
CA ALA A 47 -5.02 28.51 3.99
C ALA A 47 -6.17 27.80 4.72
N GLY A 48 -5.91 27.38 5.96
CA GLY A 48 -6.87 26.67 6.82
C GLY A 48 -7.13 25.21 6.45
N GLN A 49 -6.62 24.70 5.31
CA GLN A 49 -6.82 23.31 4.89
C GLN A 49 -5.54 22.50 5.04
N GLY A 50 -4.37 23.02 4.64
CA GLY A 50 -3.08 22.34 4.78
C GLY A 50 -2.26 22.39 3.49
N ASN A 51 -1.40 21.39 3.29
CA ASN A 51 -0.45 21.36 2.17
C ASN A 51 -0.91 20.36 1.10
N LYS A 52 -1.21 20.87 -0.08
CA LYS A 52 -1.59 20.09 -1.26
C LYS A 52 -0.37 19.84 -2.14
N TYR A 53 -0.22 18.59 -2.55
CA TYR A 53 0.79 18.13 -3.49
C TYR A 53 0.10 17.63 -4.75
N ASN A 54 0.57 18.05 -5.91
CA ASN A 54 0.22 17.46 -7.20
C ASN A 54 1.47 16.73 -7.72
N VAL A 55 1.39 15.42 -7.91
CA VAL A 55 2.53 14.60 -8.30
C VAL A 55 2.20 13.76 -9.53
N GLU A 56 3.15 13.71 -10.46
CA GLU A 56 3.15 12.78 -11.59
C GLU A 56 4.25 11.74 -11.35
N PHE A 57 3.91 10.47 -11.45
CA PHE A 57 4.82 9.35 -11.22
C PHE A 57 4.36 8.11 -11.98
N ALA A 58 5.26 7.16 -12.20
CA ALA A 58 4.89 5.86 -12.73
C ALA A 58 4.67 4.84 -11.61
N ILE A 59 3.65 3.99 -11.78
CA ILE A 59 3.43 2.78 -10.97
C ILE A 59 3.66 1.54 -11.81
N LYS A 60 4.03 0.42 -11.18
CA LYS A 60 4.14 -0.87 -11.84
C LYS A 60 3.46 -1.94 -11.00
N ASP A 61 2.56 -2.75 -11.59
CA ASP A 61 2.12 -3.98 -10.93
C ASP A 61 3.31 -4.96 -10.91
N SER A 62 4.00 -5.00 -9.78
CA SER A 62 5.19 -5.82 -9.57
C SER A 62 4.92 -7.34 -9.63
N VAL A 63 3.65 -7.75 -9.62
CA VAL A 63 3.23 -9.15 -9.63
C VAL A 63 2.89 -9.62 -11.04
N ASN A 64 2.21 -8.78 -11.83
CA ASN A 64 1.69 -9.18 -13.13
C ASN A 64 2.17 -8.34 -14.31
N GLU A 65 2.54 -7.08 -14.13
CA GLU A 65 2.83 -6.17 -15.25
C GLU A 65 4.30 -5.93 -15.48
N GLN A 66 4.66 -5.91 -16.76
CA GLN A 66 6.02 -5.64 -17.17
C GLN A 66 6.28 -4.13 -17.31
N ASN A 67 5.28 -3.38 -17.76
CA ASN A 67 5.40 -1.97 -18.11
C ASN A 67 4.78 -1.06 -17.05
N PRO A 68 5.46 0.03 -16.65
CA PRO A 68 4.86 1.03 -15.76
C PRO A 68 3.70 1.79 -16.41
N ILE A 69 2.70 2.14 -15.58
CA ILE A 69 1.56 2.98 -15.92
C ILE A 69 1.78 4.36 -15.32
N GLN A 70 1.58 5.42 -16.12
CA GLN A 70 1.66 6.79 -15.60
C GLN A 70 0.47 7.09 -14.69
N CYS A 71 0.74 7.81 -13.60
CA CYS A 71 -0.22 8.20 -12.60
C CYS A 71 -0.06 9.69 -12.28
N THR A 72 -1.19 10.38 -12.15
CA THR A 72 -1.26 11.72 -11.55
C THR A 72 -2.05 11.62 -10.26
N ALA A 73 -1.53 12.19 -9.17
CA ALA A 73 -2.23 12.20 -7.89
C ALA A 73 -2.23 13.58 -7.24
N GLU A 74 -3.28 13.84 -6.47
CA GLU A 74 -3.34 14.96 -5.54
C GLU A 74 -3.37 14.42 -4.11
N VAL A 75 -2.50 14.98 -3.27
CA VAL A 75 -2.37 14.60 -1.86
C VAL A 75 -2.49 15.86 -1.01
N LEU A 76 -3.55 15.96 -0.21
CA LEU A 76 -3.74 17.04 0.75
C LEU A 76 -3.46 16.53 2.16
N TYR A 77 -2.35 16.98 2.73
CA TYR A 77 -2.07 16.81 4.16
C TYR A 77 -2.80 17.89 4.94
N PRO A 78 -3.73 17.54 5.85
CA PRO A 78 -4.53 18.51 6.57
C PRO A 78 -3.70 19.28 7.61
N THR A 79 -4.10 20.51 7.90
CA THR A 79 -3.52 21.31 9.00
C THR A 79 -3.73 20.63 10.35
N ASN A 80 -4.90 20.00 10.54
CA ASN A 80 -5.18 19.15 11.68
C ASN A 80 -4.43 17.81 11.52
N LYS A 81 -3.34 17.64 12.28
CA LYS A 81 -2.49 16.44 12.21
C LYS A 81 -3.18 15.15 12.67
N GLN A 82 -4.35 15.24 13.31
CA GLN A 82 -5.17 14.09 13.68
C GLN A 82 -6.07 13.59 12.54
N SER A 83 -6.23 14.38 11.47
CA SER A 83 -6.99 13.99 10.29
C SER A 83 -6.12 13.25 9.28
N ALA A 84 -6.66 12.20 8.67
CA ALA A 84 -6.00 11.50 7.58
C ALA A 84 -5.88 12.41 6.34
N PRO A 85 -4.81 12.28 5.53
CA PRO A 85 -4.69 12.97 4.25
C PRO A 85 -5.81 12.59 3.27
N ASN A 86 -6.20 13.55 2.44
CA ASN A 86 -7.06 13.27 1.29
C ASN A 86 -6.19 12.96 0.08
N VAL A 87 -6.47 11.83 -0.59
CA VAL A 87 -5.72 11.36 -1.75
C VAL A 87 -6.68 11.06 -2.88
N THR A 88 -6.46 11.70 -4.03
CA THR A 88 -7.10 11.36 -5.30
C THR A 88 -6.03 11.02 -6.32
N TYR A 89 -6.36 10.14 -7.26
CA TYR A 89 -5.42 9.76 -8.31
C TYR A 89 -6.14 9.38 -9.59
N LYS A 90 -5.39 9.43 -10.70
CA LYS A 90 -5.80 9.01 -12.02
C LYS A 90 -4.68 8.21 -12.66
N LEU A 91 -5.01 7.00 -13.10
CA LEU A 91 -4.12 6.18 -13.92
C LEU A 91 -4.33 6.53 -15.40
N GLN A 92 -3.24 6.54 -16.17
CA GLN A 92 -3.28 6.76 -17.62
C GLN A 92 -4.01 5.63 -18.35
N SER A 93 -3.89 4.41 -17.84
CA SER A 93 -4.56 3.23 -18.35
C SER A 93 -4.90 2.28 -17.20
N GLU A 94 -5.91 1.44 -17.41
CA GLU A 94 -6.19 0.34 -16.49
C GLU A 94 -5.09 -0.72 -16.56
N PRO A 95 -4.77 -1.38 -15.43
CA PRO A 95 -3.82 -2.48 -15.44
C PRO A 95 -4.29 -3.62 -16.36
N GLN A 96 -3.42 -4.07 -17.26
CA GLN A 96 -3.75 -4.99 -18.36
C GLN A 96 -4.06 -6.41 -17.88
N ASN A 97 -3.33 -6.89 -16.89
CA ASN A 97 -3.41 -8.30 -16.48
C ASN A 97 -4.49 -8.50 -15.42
N ASN A 98 -5.65 -9.01 -15.84
CA ASN A 98 -6.73 -9.32 -14.91
C ASN A 98 -6.32 -10.42 -13.91
N THR A 99 -6.51 -10.16 -12.61
CA THR A 99 -6.21 -11.10 -11.53
C THR A 99 -7.42 -11.92 -11.06
N THR A 100 -8.63 -11.67 -11.59
CA THR A 100 -9.88 -12.32 -11.12
C THR A 100 -9.76 -13.84 -10.97
N ALA A 101 -9.21 -14.54 -11.96
CA ALA A 101 -9.07 -15.99 -11.89
C ALA A 101 -8.13 -16.45 -10.76
N LYS A 102 -6.97 -15.78 -10.60
CA LYS A 102 -6.00 -16.07 -9.54
C LYS A 102 -6.55 -15.70 -8.15
N ASP A 103 -7.31 -14.62 -8.05
CA ASP A 103 -7.95 -14.20 -6.81
C ASP A 103 -9.08 -15.15 -6.41
N GLN A 104 -9.85 -15.66 -7.38
CA GLN A 104 -10.86 -16.70 -7.15
C GLN A 104 -10.22 -18.02 -6.71
N GLU A 105 -9.09 -18.40 -7.31
CA GLU A 105 -8.33 -19.57 -6.90
C GLU A 105 -7.80 -19.42 -5.46
N PHE A 106 -7.19 -18.27 -5.14
CA PHE A 106 -6.76 -17.95 -3.79
C PHE A 106 -7.94 -18.03 -2.80
N TYR A 107 -9.09 -17.43 -3.14
CA TYR A 107 -10.29 -17.46 -2.31
C TYR A 107 -10.76 -18.90 -2.08
N ASN A 108 -10.91 -19.69 -3.14
CA ASN A 108 -11.37 -21.07 -3.06
C ASN A 108 -10.42 -21.92 -2.20
N ASN A 109 -9.10 -21.74 -2.38
CA ASN A 109 -8.10 -22.43 -1.59
C ASN A 109 -8.25 -22.06 -0.12
N MET A 110 -8.27 -20.77 0.23
CA MET A 110 -8.39 -20.34 1.63
C MET A 110 -9.73 -20.74 2.26
N LYS A 111 -10.82 -20.75 1.50
CA LYS A 111 -12.16 -21.09 2.01
C LYS A 111 -12.31 -22.57 2.36
N HIS A 112 -11.66 -23.46 1.59
CA HIS A 112 -11.85 -24.91 1.72
C HIS A 112 -10.65 -25.63 2.35
N ARG A 113 -9.68 -24.90 2.90
CA ARG A 113 -8.58 -25.50 3.67
C ARG A 113 -9.11 -26.30 4.87
N SER A 114 -8.56 -27.49 5.07
CA SER A 114 -8.88 -28.34 6.22
C SER A 114 -8.39 -27.76 7.55
N VAL A 115 -7.28 -27.03 7.52
CA VAL A 115 -6.69 -26.33 8.66
C VAL A 115 -6.60 -24.84 8.34
N PRO A 116 -7.18 -23.95 9.15
CA PRO A 116 -7.06 -22.50 8.99
C PRO A 116 -5.59 -22.08 8.91
N LEU A 117 -5.28 -21.13 8.03
CA LEU A 117 -3.92 -20.62 7.90
C LEU A 117 -3.43 -20.03 9.24
N ALA A 118 -2.21 -20.41 9.64
CA ALA A 118 -1.44 -19.74 10.68
C ALA A 118 0.03 -19.71 10.21
N ALA A 119 0.64 -18.54 10.22
CA ALA A 119 2.03 -18.35 9.84
C ALA A 119 2.64 -17.13 10.53
N GLU A 120 3.96 -17.09 10.61
CA GLU A 120 4.74 -16.06 11.30
C GLU A 120 5.94 -15.65 10.45
N GLU A 121 6.48 -14.47 10.74
CA GLU A 121 7.71 -13.93 10.14
C GLU A 121 7.74 -13.98 8.60
N ILE A 122 6.84 -13.23 7.95
CA ILE A 122 6.76 -13.13 6.49
C ILE A 122 6.97 -11.68 6.02
N PRO A 123 8.06 -11.35 5.30
CA PRO A 123 9.19 -12.22 4.96
C PRO A 123 9.98 -12.66 6.19
N ASP A 124 10.75 -13.73 6.05
CA ASP A 124 11.67 -14.16 7.10
C ASP A 124 12.81 -13.15 7.30
N LYS A 125 13.67 -13.39 8.29
CA LYS A 125 14.82 -12.51 8.62
C LYS A 125 15.80 -12.30 7.45
N ASP A 126 15.83 -13.22 6.49
CA ASP A 126 16.70 -13.20 5.32
C ASP A 126 15.98 -12.58 4.09
N GLY A 127 14.71 -12.18 4.26
CA GLY A 127 13.89 -11.58 3.21
C GLY A 127 13.18 -12.58 2.31
N ASN A 128 13.18 -13.87 2.66
CA ASN A 128 12.53 -14.90 1.85
C ASN A 128 11.03 -14.97 2.14
N ILE A 129 10.27 -15.30 1.09
CA ILE A 129 8.83 -15.56 1.17
C ILE A 129 8.57 -16.85 0.40
N ALA A 130 8.01 -17.85 1.08
CA ALA A 130 7.56 -19.08 0.44
C ALA A 130 6.53 -18.75 -0.66
N PRO A 131 6.56 -19.42 -1.83
CA PRO A 131 5.68 -19.08 -2.95
C PRO A 131 4.19 -19.04 -2.62
N ASP A 132 3.72 -19.95 -1.76
CA ASP A 132 2.34 -20.06 -1.28
C ASP A 132 1.96 -18.96 -0.27
N MET A 133 2.95 -18.32 0.37
CA MET A 133 2.75 -17.19 1.29
C MET A 133 2.79 -15.83 0.61
N LYS A 134 3.28 -15.73 -0.64
CA LYS A 134 3.29 -14.46 -1.38
C LYS A 134 1.91 -13.81 -1.46
N PRO A 135 0.80 -14.53 -1.75
CA PRO A 135 -0.50 -13.89 -1.81
C PRO A 135 -0.99 -13.35 -0.47
N ILE A 136 -0.64 -14.02 0.63
CA ILE A 136 -0.93 -13.56 1.99
C ILE A 136 -0.13 -12.29 2.31
N TRP A 137 1.13 -12.24 1.90
CA TRP A 137 1.97 -11.05 2.05
C TRP A 137 1.46 -9.86 1.24
N TYR A 138 1.06 -10.06 -0.02
CA TYR A 138 0.44 -8.99 -0.83
C TYR A 138 -0.90 -8.51 -0.26
N LEU A 139 -1.71 -9.42 0.28
CA LEU A 139 -2.93 -9.05 0.99
C LEU A 139 -2.62 -8.20 2.24
N ALA A 140 -1.60 -8.56 3.02
CA ALA A 140 -1.16 -7.76 4.17
C ALA A 140 -0.60 -6.39 3.75
N LEU A 141 0.10 -6.30 2.62
CA LEU A 141 0.56 -5.03 2.04
C LEU A 141 -0.63 -4.13 1.70
N ALA A 142 -1.65 -4.65 1.00
CA ALA A 142 -2.85 -3.90 0.65
C ALA A 142 -3.63 -3.44 1.89
N ALA A 143 -3.83 -4.31 2.87
CA ALA A 143 -4.48 -3.97 4.13
C ALA A 143 -3.67 -2.92 4.93
N SER A 144 -2.35 -3.08 4.99
CA SER A 144 -1.47 -2.12 5.67
C SER A 144 -1.47 -0.76 4.99
N SER A 145 -1.69 -0.69 3.67
CA SER A 145 -1.80 0.59 2.97
C SER A 145 -2.96 1.44 3.47
N PHE A 146 -4.09 0.85 3.89
CA PHE A 146 -5.14 1.58 4.60
C PHE A 146 -4.61 2.25 5.88
N VAL A 147 -3.91 1.48 6.72
CA VAL A 147 -3.35 1.99 7.97
C VAL A 147 -2.35 3.10 7.71
N LYS A 148 -1.48 2.95 6.70
CA LYS A 148 -0.54 4.01 6.30
C LYS A 148 -1.28 5.27 5.84
N CYS A 149 -2.30 5.14 4.98
CA CYS A 149 -3.11 6.28 4.55
C CYS A 149 -3.76 7.00 5.74
N GLN A 150 -4.27 6.27 6.71
CA GLN A 150 -4.93 6.87 7.88
C GLN A 150 -3.98 7.59 8.84
N ASN A 151 -2.69 7.21 8.85
CA ASN A 151 -1.71 7.73 9.82
C ASN A 151 -0.64 8.63 9.18
N ALA A 152 -0.68 8.85 7.87
CA ALA A 152 0.34 9.60 7.16
C ALA A 152 0.29 11.11 7.46
N THR A 153 1.47 11.70 7.62
CA THR A 153 1.71 13.15 7.62
C THR A 153 2.85 13.47 6.64
N GLU A 154 3.08 14.76 6.36
CA GLU A 154 4.22 15.21 5.53
C GLU A 154 5.59 14.70 6.05
N ASP A 155 5.67 14.44 7.36
CA ASP A 155 6.88 14.01 8.06
C ASP A 155 7.02 12.49 8.16
N THR A 156 6.04 11.72 7.69
CA THR A 156 6.07 10.25 7.71
C THR A 156 6.46 9.70 6.35
N TYR A 157 7.12 8.54 6.37
CA TYR A 157 7.31 7.74 5.17
C TYR A 157 7.29 6.26 5.56
N TYR A 158 6.11 5.65 5.45
CA TYR A 158 5.91 4.26 5.79
C TYR A 158 6.34 3.35 4.64
N ARG A 159 7.28 2.46 4.91
CA ARG A 159 7.81 1.47 3.96
C ARG A 159 7.90 0.12 4.64
N SER A 160 7.94 -0.92 3.80
CA SER A 160 8.06 -2.32 4.21
C SER A 160 6.92 -2.79 5.13
N VAL A 161 6.41 -3.99 4.85
CA VAL A 161 5.45 -4.64 5.74
C VAL A 161 6.00 -6.03 5.99
N VAL A 162 6.26 -6.33 7.25
CA VAL A 162 6.56 -7.67 7.71
C VAL A 162 5.38 -8.15 8.53
N ILE A 163 4.87 -9.32 8.21
CA ILE A 163 3.88 -10.03 9.01
C ILE A 163 4.65 -10.70 10.15
N ASP A 164 4.39 -10.26 11.38
CA ASP A 164 4.87 -10.96 12.57
C ASP A 164 4.08 -12.26 12.74
N SER A 165 2.77 -12.17 12.60
CA SER A 165 1.86 -13.32 12.65
C SER A 165 0.62 -13.05 11.81
N VAL A 166 0.11 -14.09 11.15
CA VAL A 166 -1.20 -14.10 10.50
C VAL A 166 -1.96 -15.33 10.96
N LYS A 167 -3.25 -15.15 11.28
CA LYS A 167 -4.17 -16.25 11.55
C LYS A 167 -5.46 -16.05 10.79
N GLN A 168 -5.89 -17.07 10.04
CA GLN A 168 -7.21 -17.10 9.43
C GLN A 168 -8.27 -17.43 10.50
N VAL A 169 -9.35 -16.67 10.50
CA VAL A 169 -10.51 -16.89 11.35
C VAL A 169 -11.60 -17.58 10.54
N VAL A 170 -12.13 -18.67 11.09
CA VAL A 170 -13.24 -19.40 10.45
C VAL A 170 -14.51 -18.56 10.58
N ARG A 171 -15.15 -18.30 9.45
CA ARG A 171 -16.42 -17.56 9.37
C ARG A 171 -17.52 -18.43 8.80
N ASN A 172 -18.74 -18.16 9.27
CA ASN A 172 -19.96 -18.82 8.82
C ASN A 172 -20.53 -18.23 7.51
N ASP A 173 -20.07 -17.03 7.12
CA ASP A 173 -20.46 -16.40 5.85
C ASP A 173 -19.42 -16.68 4.74
N ASN A 174 -19.56 -16.02 3.60
CA ASN A 174 -18.65 -16.17 2.46
C ASN A 174 -17.41 -15.29 2.54
N ALA A 175 -17.21 -14.51 3.62
CA ALA A 175 -16.01 -13.70 3.75
C ALA A 175 -14.82 -14.56 4.23
N LEU A 176 -13.62 -14.14 3.83
CA LEU A 176 -12.38 -14.56 4.48
C LEU A 176 -12.01 -13.52 5.53
N GLU A 177 -11.49 -13.97 6.66
CA GLU A 177 -10.96 -13.09 7.70
C GLU A 177 -9.60 -13.58 8.13
N PHE A 178 -8.68 -12.63 8.25
CA PHE A 178 -7.31 -12.84 8.67
C PHE A 178 -7.01 -11.78 9.73
N HIS A 179 -6.43 -12.21 10.85
CA HIS A 179 -5.90 -11.32 11.85
C HIS A 179 -4.41 -11.19 11.61
N PHE A 180 -3.98 -10.02 11.15
CA PHE A 180 -2.59 -9.72 10.90
C PHE A 180 -2.01 -8.93 12.08
N LYS A 181 -0.82 -9.33 12.50
CA LYS A 181 0.09 -8.47 13.25
C LYS A 181 1.23 -8.11 12.31
N THR A 182 1.36 -6.82 11.99
CA THR A 182 2.37 -6.33 11.06
C THR A 182 3.31 -5.32 11.71
N ARG A 183 4.55 -5.33 11.24
CA ARG A 183 5.55 -4.29 11.45
C ARG A 183 5.64 -3.44 10.19
N ILE A 184 5.50 -2.14 10.36
CA ILE A 184 5.64 -1.14 9.30
C ILE A 184 6.80 -0.23 9.66
N HIS A 185 7.76 -0.05 8.75
CA HIS A 185 8.93 0.79 9.01
C HIS A 185 8.62 2.25 8.64
N GLN A 186 8.72 3.16 9.62
CA GLN A 186 8.70 4.59 9.37
C GLN A 186 10.12 5.09 9.07
N MET A 187 10.43 5.28 7.79
CA MET A 187 11.78 5.61 7.32
C MET A 187 12.29 6.97 7.80
N THR A 188 11.40 7.92 8.11
CA THR A 188 11.83 9.27 8.53
C THR A 188 12.40 9.30 9.94
N THR A 189 11.95 8.39 10.81
CA THR A 189 12.41 8.27 12.20
C THR A 189 13.21 7.00 12.45
N GLN A 190 13.28 6.09 11.47
CA GLN A 190 13.88 4.76 11.60
C GLN A 190 13.19 3.89 12.67
N VAL A 191 11.90 4.14 12.94
CA VAL A 191 11.13 3.43 13.96
C VAL A 191 10.23 2.37 13.30
N ILE A 192 10.17 1.20 13.94
CA ILE A 192 9.21 0.15 13.60
C ILE A 192 7.90 0.40 14.35
N VAL A 193 6.81 0.52 13.61
CA VAL A 193 5.46 0.66 14.15
C VAL A 193 4.74 -0.68 14.06
N TYR A 194 4.24 -1.17 15.20
CA TYR A 194 3.41 -2.37 15.26
C TYR A 194 1.95 -2.02 15.03
N LYS A 195 1.29 -2.72 14.12
CA LYS A 195 -0.13 -2.53 13.83
C LYS A 195 -0.83 -3.90 13.76
N ILE A 196 -1.99 -3.96 14.38
CA ILE A 196 -2.92 -5.08 14.24
C ILE A 196 -3.91 -4.65 13.17
N THR A 197 -4.07 -5.48 12.15
CA THR A 197 -4.93 -5.20 10.99
C THR A 197 -5.81 -6.40 10.70
#